data_AF-R5WC60-F1
#
_entry.id   AF-R5WC60-F1
#
_cell.length_a   1.000
_cell.length_b   1.000
_cell.length_c   1.000
_cell.angle_alpha   90.00
_cell.angle_beta   90.00
_cell.angle_gamma   90.00
#
_symmetry.space_group_name_H-M   'P 1'
#
loop_
_entity.id
_entity.type
_entity.pdbx_description
1 polymer ?
#
loop_
_entity_poly.entity_id
_entity_poly.type
_entity_poly.pdbx_seq_one_letter_code
_entity_poly.pdbx_strand_id
1 'polypeptide(L)' 'MFSLLANVADVKSLVIHPASTTHSQLNEEELLEQGIKPNTIRLSIGTENIDDIIEDLDEAFKAVQ' A
#
# COMPACT_ATOMS: atom_id res chain seq x y z
N MET A 1 11.99 1.26 -0.66
CA MET A 1 11.98 -0.11 -1.17
C MET A 1 10.70 -0.78 -0.68
N PHE A 2 9.63 -0.79 -1.47
CA PHE A 2 8.39 -1.49 -1.12
C PHE A 2 8.19 -2.77 -1.92
N SER A 3 7.73 -3.84 -1.26
CA SER A 3 7.34 -5.09 -1.94
C SER A 3 5.82 -5.21 -2.04
N LEU A 4 5.33 -5.64 -3.21
CA LEU A 4 3.89 -5.88 -3.45
C LEU A 4 3.50 -7.26 -2.91
N LEU A 5 3.25 -7.36 -1.61
CA LEU A 5 2.90 -8.61 -0.94
C LEU A 5 1.75 -8.43 0.05
N ALA A 6 0.85 -9.42 0.07
CA ALA A 6 -0.32 -9.43 0.93
C ALA A 6 -0.02 -9.95 2.35
N ASN A 7 0.95 -9.34 3.04
CA ASN A 7 1.28 -9.62 4.44
C ASN A 7 1.14 -8.35 5.31
N VAL A 8 1.08 -8.51 6.62
CA VAL A 8 1.06 -7.43 7.63
C VAL A 8 2.14 -7.74 8.68
N ALA A 9 2.86 -6.72 9.15
CA ALA A 9 3.90 -6.83 10.19
C ALA A 9 5.15 -7.64 9.81
N ASP A 10 5.68 -7.42 8.61
CA ASP A 10 7.01 -7.90 8.21
C ASP A 10 8.10 -6.91 8.67
N VAL A 11 9.34 -7.38 8.79
CA VAL A 11 10.52 -6.52 9.01
C VAL A 11 10.70 -5.55 7.85
N LYS A 12 10.21 -5.92 6.66
CA LYS A 12 10.25 -5.10 5.44
C LYS A 12 8.97 -4.31 5.21
N SER A 13 9.12 -3.14 4.63
CA SER A 13 8.04 -2.27 4.19
C SER A 13 7.30 -2.86 2.98
N LEU A 14 5.97 -2.90 3.06
CA LEU A 14 5.08 -3.48 2.05
C LEU A 14 4.07 -2.46 1.57
N VAL A 15 3.71 -2.56 0.28
CA VAL A 15 2.65 -1.77 -0.34
C VAL A 15 1.65 -2.71 -0.98
N ILE A 16 0.36 -2.44 -0.86
CA ILE A 16 -0.67 -3.17 -1.61
C ILE A 16 -1.76 -2.23 -2.12
N HIS A 17 -2.41 -2.66 -3.21
CA HIS A 17 -3.66 -2.08 -3.69
C HIS A 17 -4.83 -2.97 -3.22
N PRO A 18 -5.55 -2.63 -2.13
CA PRO A 18 -6.49 -3.55 -1.49
C PRO A 18 -7.64 -3.97 -2.41
N ALA A 19 -8.16 -3.05 -3.22
CA ALA A 19 -9.30 -3.33 -4.10
C ALA A 19 -8.99 -4.41 -5.15
N SER A 20 -7.75 -4.49 -5.66
CA SER A 20 -7.36 -5.55 -6.61
C SER A 20 -6.63 -6.73 -5.97
N THR A 21 -6.46 -6.75 -4.64
CA THR A 21 -5.71 -7.79 -3.94
C THR A 21 -6.52 -8.35 -2.77
N THR A 22 -6.26 -7.89 -1.54
CA THR A 22 -6.81 -8.45 -0.30
C THR A 22 -8.33 -8.34 -0.18
N HIS A 23 -8.95 -7.38 -0.86
CA HIS A 23 -10.39 -7.14 -0.85
C HIS A 23 -11.02 -7.32 -2.24
N SER A 24 -10.32 -8.03 -3.15
CA SER A 24 -10.76 -8.27 -4.53
C SER A 24 -12.08 -9.05 -4.67
N GLN A 25 -12.56 -9.66 -3.59
CA GLN A 25 -13.83 -10.40 -3.56
C GLN A 25 -15.04 -9.51 -3.21
N LEU A 26 -14.81 -8.26 -2.81
CA LEU A 26 -15.87 -7.31 -2.46
C LEU A 26 -16.33 -6.54 -3.70
N ASN A 27 -17.61 -6.18 -3.72
CA ASN A 27 -18.14 -5.27 -4.74
C ASN A 27 -17.84 -3.80 -4.41
N GLU A 28 -18.11 -2.87 -5.33
CA GLU A 28 -17.80 -1.44 -5.15
C GLU A 28 -18.49 -0.81 -3.94
N GLU A 29 -19.73 -1.20 -3.65
CA GLU A 29 -20.50 -0.67 -2.51
C GLU A 29 -19.88 -1.14 -1.18
N GLU A 30 -19.58 -2.44 -1.08
CA GLU A 30 -18.92 -3.04 0.10
C GLU A 30 -17.52 -2.47 0.34
N LEU A 31 -16.76 -2.19 -0.73
CA LEU A 31 -15.45 -1.54 -0.63
C LEU A 31 -15.58 -0.12 -0.08
N LEU A 32 -16.55 0.66 -0.60
CA LEU A 32 -16.79 2.03 -0.17
C LEU A 32 -17.26 2.10 1.29
N GLU A 33 -18.11 1.17 1.75
CA GLU A 33 -18.51 1.05 3.15
C GLU A 33 -17.31 0.83 4.10
N GLN A 34 -16.29 0.11 3.63
CA GLN A 34 -15.04 -0.12 4.37
C GLN A 34 -14.02 1.02 4.19
N GLY A 35 -14.37 2.09 3.47
CA GLY A 35 -13.47 3.21 3.19
C GLY A 35 -12.38 2.92 2.15
N ILE A 36 -12.51 1.81 1.40
CA ILE A 36 -11.57 1.42 0.35
C ILE A 36 -12.08 1.98 -0.98
N LYS A 37 -11.33 2.94 -1.54
CA LYS A 37 -11.58 3.48 -2.88
C LYS A 37 -10.75 2.73 -3.93
N PRO A 38 -11.10 2.82 -5.23
CA PRO A 38 -10.31 2.21 -6.30
C PRO A 38 -8.86 2.72 -6.42
N ASN A 39 -8.51 3.81 -5.75
CA ASN A 39 -7.16 4.37 -5.70
C ASN A 39 -6.53 4.29 -4.29
N THR A 40 -7.15 3.56 -3.36
CA THR A 40 -6.60 3.38 -2.02
C THR A 40 -5.35 2.52 -2.09
N ILE A 41 -4.24 3.02 -1.58
CA ILE A 41 -2.99 2.29 -1.40
C ILE A 41 -2.77 2.08 0.10
N ARG A 42 -2.47 0.85 0.51
CA ARG A 42 -2.14 0.52 1.90
C ARG A 42 -0.65 0.28 2.05
N LEU A 43 -0.01 1.01 2.96
CA LEU A 43 1.38 0.83 3.34
C LEU A 43 1.46 0.10 4.68
N SER A 44 2.27 -0.95 4.76
CA SER A 44 2.71 -1.56 6.01
C SER A 44 4.17 -1.18 6.19
N ILE A 45 4.46 -0.32 7.16
CA ILE A 45 5.81 0.20 7.39
C ILE A 45 6.61 -0.83 8.20
N GLY A 46 7.76 -1.23 7.65
CA GLY A 46 8.70 -2.13 8.29
C GLY A 46 9.59 -1.41 9.31
N THR A 47 10.76 -1.97 9.58
CA THR A 47 11.72 -1.41 10.56
C THR A 47 12.98 -0.86 9.88
N GLU A 48 12.89 -0.49 8.61
CA GLU A 48 13.99 0.17 7.90
C GLU A 48 14.27 1.59 8.43
N ASN A 49 15.36 2.20 7.96
CA ASN A 49 15.65 3.59 8.30
C ASN A 49 14.55 4.50 7.74
N ILE A 50 14.08 5.43 8.56
CA ILE A 50 13.02 6.36 8.19
C ILE A 50 13.38 7.22 6.97
N ASP A 51 14.64 7.62 6.83
CA ASP A 51 15.10 8.46 5.72
C ASP A 51 14.98 7.70 4.39
N ASP A 52 15.37 6.42 4.35
CA ASP A 52 15.26 5.55 3.18
C ASP A 52 13.80 5.33 2.76
N ILE A 53 12.88 5.25 3.74
CA ILE A 53 11.44 5.08 3.48
C ILE A 53 10.85 6.36 2.87
N ILE A 54 11.23 7.53 3.41
CA ILE A 54 10.75 8.82 2.91
C ILE A 54 11.28 9.07 1.50
N GLU A 55 12.57 8.83 1.25
CA GLU A 55 13.20 9.02 -0.06
C GLU A 55 12.52 8.15 -1.13
N ASP A 56 12.26 6.88 -0.81
CA ASP A 56 11.61 5.97 -1.76
C ASP A 56 10.17 6.36 -2.08
N LEU A 57 9.41 6.87 -1.09
CA LEU A 57 8.07 7.40 -1.35
C LEU A 57 8.12 8.66 -2.22
N ASP A 58 9.09 9.56 -1.98
CA ASP A 58 9.25 10.77 -2.77
C ASP A 58 9.62 10.45 -4.23
N GLU A 59 10.54 9.51 -4.47
CA GLU A 59 10.84 9.01 -5.81
C GLU A 59 9.61 8.39 -6.48
N ALA A 60 8.84 7.57 -5.76
CA ALA A 60 7.62 6.96 -6.28
C ALA A 60 6.57 7.99 -6.68
N PHE A 61 6.36 9.04 -5.88
CA PHE A 61 5.41 10.11 -6.20
C PHE A 61 5.88 10.96 -7.39
N LYS A 62 7.19 11.23 -7.51
CA LYS A 62 7.75 11.93 -8.69
C LYS A 62 7.55 11.15 -9.98
N ALA A 63 7.60 9.81 -9.94
CA ALA A 63 7.44 8.96 -11.12
C ALA A 63 6.01 8.95 -11.69
N VAL A 64 5.02 9.36 -10.91
CA VAL A 64 3.59 9.38 -11.30
C VAL A 64 3.03 10.80 -11.45
N GLN A 65 3.90 11.82 -11.40
CA GLN A 65 3.54 13.24 -11.51
C GLN A 65 3.40 13.70 -12.96
#